data_AF-A0A2G5L818-F1
#
_entry.id   AF-A0A2G5L818-F1
#
_cell.length_a   1.000
_cell.length_b   1.000
_cell.length_c   1.000
_cell.angle_alpha   90.00
_cell.angle_beta   90.00
_cell.angle_gamma   90.00
#
_symmetry.space_group_name_H-M   'P 1'
#
loop_
_entity.id
_entity.type
_entity.pdbx_description
1 polymer ?
#
loop_
_entity_poly.entity_id
_entity_poly.type
_entity_poly.pdbx_seq_one_letter_code
_entity_poly.pdbx_strand_id
1 'polypeptide(L)'
;MASCKPDPKTQIAAPQKIDPTVYAMWEDYGQAHPEAKSNEMPESWFFHDNQKDADRLVALVINGKKRASSGLYAWYQEAGADLPAVGAKSIITNFDGTAQAIIEIIQVDTVPFNQISAAYAAMDTGTEVDALAQWKKAHRAFFQNTLEESGQKLTEDMLVVCEMFKTVWPEEVLYEIKLNERSVVGVSPDSLQLEAMQFKWGEEDFFTAMDDLMWYSAQMMEVLDSLQIPYINTERRRFKIVTPTERLEVDNDTPEGGWRYFYFIGETIAEKDLFELLELK
;
A
#
# COMPACT_ATOMS: atom_id res chain seq x y z
N MET A 1 -11.32 -53.29 -26.38
CA MET A 1 -9.93 -53.12 -25.90
C MET A 1 -9.50 -51.71 -26.23
N ALA A 2 -8.99 -50.98 -25.22
CA ALA A 2 -8.09 -49.82 -25.30
C ALA A 2 -8.55 -48.57 -26.09
N SER A 3 -8.33 -47.33 -25.67
CA SER A 3 -7.71 -46.76 -24.47
C SER A 3 -7.84 -45.22 -24.58
N CYS A 4 -8.09 -44.59 -23.43
CA CYS A 4 -7.78 -43.21 -22.99
C CYS A 4 -7.79 -42.03 -23.97
N LYS A 5 -8.69 -41.08 -23.68
CA LYS A 5 -8.51 -39.64 -23.88
C LYS A 5 -7.48 -39.09 -22.88
N PRO A 6 -6.73 -38.03 -23.21
CA PRO A 6 -6.13 -37.16 -22.21
C PRO A 6 -7.08 -35.99 -21.86
N ASP A 7 -7.39 -35.86 -20.57
CA ASP A 7 -8.05 -34.71 -19.95
C ASP A 7 -7.12 -33.48 -19.95
N PRO A 8 -7.58 -32.28 -20.31
CA PRO A 8 -6.87 -31.05 -19.99
C PRO A 8 -7.16 -30.71 -18.52
N LYS A 9 -6.33 -31.23 -17.62
CA LYS A 9 -6.21 -30.68 -16.28
C LYS A 9 -5.72 -29.23 -16.44
N THR A 10 -6.58 -28.26 -16.18
CA THR A 10 -6.16 -27.01 -15.57
C THR A 10 -5.26 -27.41 -14.40
N GLN A 11 -3.99 -27.00 -14.44
CA GLN A 11 -3.13 -27.08 -13.27
C GLN A 11 -3.74 -26.14 -12.24
N ILE A 12 -4.71 -26.64 -11.47
CA ILE A 12 -4.90 -26.16 -10.11
C ILE A 12 -3.55 -26.44 -9.47
N ALA A 13 -2.77 -25.38 -9.23
CA ALA A 13 -1.54 -25.49 -8.46
C ALA A 13 -1.87 -26.33 -7.23
N ALA A 14 -1.03 -27.35 -6.94
CA ALA A 14 -1.17 -28.11 -5.70
C ALA A 14 -1.37 -27.12 -4.55
N PRO A 15 -2.26 -27.38 -3.56
CA PRO A 15 -2.56 -26.42 -2.50
C PRO A 15 -1.23 -25.92 -1.97
N GLN A 16 -0.91 -24.66 -2.29
CA GLN A 16 0.34 -24.07 -1.85
C GLN A 16 0.30 -24.18 -0.34
N LYS A 17 1.32 -24.82 0.22
CA LYS A 17 1.44 -24.95 1.66
C LYS A 17 1.39 -23.53 2.22
N ILE A 18 0.33 -23.21 2.96
CA ILE A 18 0.15 -21.89 3.59
C ILE A 18 1.44 -21.59 4.37
N ASP A 19 2.01 -20.42 4.11
CA ASP A 19 3.27 -20.02 4.73
C ASP A 19 3.12 -19.94 6.26
N PRO A 20 4.10 -20.41 7.06
CA PRO A 20 4.04 -20.33 8.51
C PRO A 20 3.75 -18.94 9.08
N THR A 21 4.12 -17.87 8.37
CA THR A 21 3.86 -16.48 8.78
C THR A 21 2.37 -16.13 8.83
N VAL A 22 1.52 -16.80 8.03
CA VAL A 22 0.06 -16.63 8.06
C VAL A 22 -0.50 -17.09 9.41
N TYR A 23 -0.07 -18.26 9.88
CA TYR A 23 -0.49 -18.78 11.19
C TYR A 23 0.03 -17.90 12.33
N ALA A 24 1.30 -17.48 12.26
CA ALA A 24 1.90 -16.61 13.26
C ALA A 24 1.15 -15.27 13.36
N MET A 25 0.83 -14.65 12.22
CA MET A 25 0.09 -13.38 12.19
C MET A 25 -1.32 -13.52 12.79
N TRP A 26 -2.03 -14.61 12.48
CA TRP A 26 -3.34 -14.88 13.08
C TRP A 26 -3.27 -15.19 14.58
N GLU A 27 -2.20 -15.84 15.00
CA GLU A 27 -1.94 -16.08 16.41
C GLU A 27 -1.72 -14.77 17.16
N ASP A 28 -0.82 -13.92 16.67
CA ASP A 28 -0.46 -12.62 17.24
C ASP A 28 -1.69 -11.69 17.35
N TYR A 29 -2.46 -11.56 16.26
CA TYR A 29 -3.70 -10.79 16.25
C TYR A 29 -4.67 -11.29 17.33
N GLY A 30 -4.80 -12.61 17.46
CA GLY A 30 -5.68 -13.21 18.46
C GLY A 30 -5.21 -13.06 19.90
N GLN A 31 -3.90 -12.88 20.13
CA GLN A 31 -3.36 -12.55 21.45
C GLN A 31 -3.64 -11.09 21.81
N ALA A 32 -3.53 -10.17 20.83
CA ALA A 32 -3.80 -8.75 21.01
C ALA A 32 -5.30 -8.43 21.12
N HIS A 33 -6.15 -9.18 20.41
CA HIS A 33 -7.61 -9.00 20.36
C HIS A 33 -8.38 -10.30 20.68
N PRO A 34 -8.34 -10.80 21.92
CA PRO A 34 -9.01 -12.05 22.29
C PRO A 34 -10.51 -12.07 21.99
N GLU A 35 -11.17 -10.91 22.03
CA GLU A 35 -12.59 -10.73 21.72
C GLU A 35 -12.92 -10.82 20.23
N ALA A 36 -11.94 -10.58 19.35
CA ALA A 36 -12.12 -10.56 17.91
C ALA A 36 -11.72 -11.88 17.23
N LYS A 37 -11.09 -12.80 17.98
CA LYS A 37 -10.58 -14.06 17.43
C LYS A 37 -11.72 -15.07 17.23
N SER A 38 -12.05 -15.34 15.97
CA SER A 38 -12.83 -16.53 15.59
C SER A 38 -11.99 -17.80 15.76
N ASN A 39 -12.65 -18.95 15.93
CA ASN A 39 -11.95 -20.25 15.92
C ASN A 39 -11.40 -20.61 14.53
N GLU A 40 -11.95 -20.02 13.47
CA GLU A 40 -11.53 -20.27 12.10
C GLU A 40 -10.59 -19.16 11.61
N MET A 41 -9.44 -19.58 11.05
CA MET A 41 -8.47 -18.68 10.46
C MET A 41 -9.05 -18.12 9.14
N PRO A 42 -8.97 -16.81 8.90
CA PRO A 42 -9.39 -16.22 7.63
C PRO A 42 -8.60 -16.74 6.44
N GLU A 43 -9.16 -16.61 5.24
CA GLU A 43 -8.42 -16.91 4.01
C GLU A 43 -7.21 -15.98 3.84
N SER A 44 -6.16 -16.50 3.22
CA SER A 44 -4.94 -15.76 2.91
C SER A 44 -4.74 -15.63 1.40
N TRP A 45 -4.53 -14.41 0.90
CA TRP A 45 -4.38 -14.13 -0.53
C TRP A 45 -3.58 -12.85 -0.78
N PHE A 46 -3.07 -12.67 -2.00
CA PHE A 46 -2.38 -11.45 -2.44
C PHE A 46 -3.17 -10.74 -3.54
N PHE A 47 -2.93 -9.43 -3.68
CA PHE A 47 -3.56 -8.64 -4.73
C PHE A 47 -2.93 -8.91 -6.10
N HIS A 48 -3.75 -8.91 -7.15
CA HIS A 48 -3.33 -9.11 -8.54
C HIS A 48 -2.68 -10.48 -8.82
N ASP A 49 -2.13 -10.66 -10.01
CA ASP A 49 -1.55 -11.91 -10.52
C ASP A 49 -0.03 -11.86 -10.75
N ASN A 50 0.65 -10.78 -10.36
CA ASN A 50 2.09 -10.62 -10.55
C ASN A 50 2.77 -10.03 -9.32
N GLN A 51 4.06 -10.33 -9.17
CA GLN A 51 4.85 -9.97 -8.00
C GLN A 51 4.92 -8.46 -7.76
N LYS A 52 5.14 -7.69 -8.83
CA LYS A 52 5.27 -6.24 -8.72
C LYS A 52 4.01 -5.61 -8.13
N ASP A 53 2.83 -6.01 -8.62
CA ASP A 53 1.57 -5.43 -8.15
C ASP A 53 1.16 -5.97 -6.78
N ALA A 54 1.35 -7.26 -6.49
CA ALA A 54 1.07 -7.83 -5.18
C ALA A 54 1.86 -7.11 -4.07
N ASP A 55 3.19 -7.00 -4.25
CA ASP A 55 4.09 -6.41 -3.27
C ASP A 55 3.83 -4.90 -3.11
N ARG A 56 3.53 -4.21 -4.21
CA ARG A 56 3.16 -2.78 -4.19
C ARG A 56 1.83 -2.55 -3.46
N LEU A 57 0.79 -3.30 -3.81
CA LEU A 57 -0.56 -3.08 -3.28
C LEU A 57 -0.66 -3.43 -1.80
N VAL A 58 0.05 -4.46 -1.33
CA VAL A 58 0.06 -4.78 0.10
C VAL A 58 0.79 -3.72 0.94
N ALA A 59 1.85 -3.10 0.41
CA ALA A 59 2.47 -1.94 1.05
C ALA A 59 1.50 -0.75 1.17
N LEU A 60 0.64 -0.53 0.17
CA LEU A 60 -0.40 0.50 0.23
C LEU A 60 -1.49 0.19 1.25
N VAL A 61 -1.82 -1.09 1.47
CA VAL A 61 -2.74 -1.52 2.52
C VAL A 61 -2.16 -1.26 3.91
N ILE A 62 -0.89 -1.60 4.12
CA ILE A 62 -0.19 -1.34 5.39
C ILE A 62 -0.12 0.17 5.68
N ASN A 63 0.17 0.98 4.66
CA ASN A 63 0.23 2.45 4.80
C ASN A 63 -1.15 3.13 4.83
N GLY A 64 -2.25 2.36 4.78
CA GLY A 64 -3.63 2.85 4.85
C GLY A 64 -4.07 3.66 3.63
N LYS A 65 -3.33 3.60 2.52
CA LYS A 65 -3.67 4.26 1.26
C LYS A 65 -4.69 3.45 0.47
N LYS A 66 -4.45 2.15 0.32
CA LYS A 66 -5.41 1.21 -0.27
C LYS A 66 -6.38 0.71 0.80
N ARG A 67 -7.67 0.94 0.56
CA ARG A 67 -8.79 0.66 1.50
C ARG A 67 -9.99 0.02 0.80
N ALA A 68 -9.83 -0.38 -0.46
CA ALA A 68 -10.87 -1.07 -1.21
C ALA A 68 -10.31 -2.14 -2.15
N SER A 69 -11.13 -3.11 -2.52
CA SER A 69 -10.83 -4.16 -3.50
C SER A 69 -12.04 -4.49 -4.36
N SER A 70 -11.79 -4.91 -5.59
CA SER A 70 -12.83 -5.12 -6.59
C SER A 70 -12.76 -6.52 -7.19
N GLY A 71 -13.86 -7.25 -7.15
CA GLY A 71 -14.03 -8.55 -7.78
C GLY A 71 -15.19 -8.55 -8.78
N LEU A 72 -15.18 -9.43 -9.78
CA LEU A 72 -16.34 -9.59 -10.66
C LEU A 72 -17.44 -10.38 -9.96
N TYR A 73 -18.68 -9.87 -10.01
CA TYR A 73 -19.84 -10.58 -9.47
C TYR A 73 -20.02 -11.96 -10.09
N ALA A 74 -19.70 -12.10 -11.38
CA ALA A 74 -19.77 -13.36 -12.12
C ALA A 74 -18.92 -14.47 -11.47
N TRP A 75 -17.77 -14.15 -10.87
CA TRP A 75 -16.91 -15.15 -10.22
C TRP A 75 -17.60 -15.81 -9.02
N TYR A 76 -18.34 -15.05 -8.23
CA TYR A 76 -19.13 -15.60 -7.12
C TYR A 76 -20.26 -16.49 -7.63
N GLN A 77 -20.92 -16.08 -8.73
CA GLN A 77 -21.96 -16.90 -9.36
C GLN A 77 -21.42 -18.23 -9.90
N GLU A 78 -20.27 -18.19 -10.58
CA GLU A 78 -19.62 -19.37 -11.16
C GLU A 78 -19.11 -20.32 -10.07
N ALA A 79 -18.56 -19.77 -8.97
CA ALA A 79 -18.12 -20.56 -7.81
C ALA A 79 -19.27 -21.08 -6.94
N GLY A 80 -20.49 -20.55 -7.10
CA GLY A 80 -21.60 -20.81 -6.18
C GLY A 80 -21.30 -20.31 -4.76
N ALA A 81 -20.49 -19.26 -4.64
CA ALA A 81 -20.03 -18.69 -3.38
C ALA A 81 -20.90 -17.49 -2.99
N ASP A 82 -21.05 -17.27 -1.68
CA ASP A 82 -21.68 -16.06 -1.16
C ASP A 82 -20.80 -14.84 -1.41
N LEU A 83 -21.42 -13.66 -1.51
CA LEU A 83 -20.68 -12.41 -1.52
C LEU A 83 -19.97 -12.19 -0.17
N PRO A 84 -18.87 -11.43 -0.16
CA PRO A 84 -18.19 -11.07 1.07
C PRO A 84 -19.15 -10.38 2.04
N ALA A 85 -18.97 -10.63 3.34
CA ALA A 85 -19.80 -10.06 4.39
C ALA A 85 -19.06 -8.97 5.17
N VAL A 86 -19.78 -7.94 5.61
CA VAL A 86 -19.23 -6.96 6.55
C VAL A 86 -18.77 -7.66 7.83
N GLY A 87 -17.56 -7.35 8.29
CA GLY A 87 -16.88 -7.98 9.43
C GLY A 87 -16.03 -9.19 9.05
N ALA A 88 -16.14 -9.70 7.81
CA ALA A 88 -15.25 -10.74 7.31
C ALA A 88 -13.81 -10.23 7.28
N LYS A 89 -12.87 -11.13 7.59
CA LYS A 89 -11.44 -10.84 7.63
C LYS A 89 -10.73 -11.55 6.51
N SER A 90 -9.57 -11.04 6.12
CA SER A 90 -8.65 -11.72 5.22
C SER A 90 -7.22 -11.40 5.63
N ILE A 91 -6.33 -12.38 5.45
CA ILE A 91 -4.89 -12.21 5.65
C ILE A 91 -4.28 -11.87 4.29
N ILE A 92 -3.78 -10.65 4.15
CA ILE A 92 -3.14 -10.22 2.91
C ILE A 92 -1.66 -10.60 2.94
N THR A 93 -1.21 -11.25 1.87
CA THR A 93 0.19 -11.67 1.69
C THR A 93 0.89 -10.84 0.62
N ASN A 94 2.22 -10.90 0.60
CA ASN A 94 3.00 -10.55 -0.59
C ASN A 94 2.88 -11.69 -1.65
N PHE A 95 3.54 -11.54 -2.80
CA PHE A 95 3.45 -12.55 -3.87
C PHE A 95 4.02 -13.92 -3.48
N ASP A 96 5.00 -13.94 -2.58
CA ASP A 96 5.63 -15.17 -2.07
C ASP A 96 4.75 -15.89 -1.02
N GLY A 97 3.58 -15.34 -0.67
CA GLY A 97 2.66 -15.90 0.33
C GLY A 97 3.01 -15.55 1.79
N THR A 98 4.00 -14.69 2.01
CA THR A 98 4.36 -14.19 3.35
C THR A 98 3.31 -13.21 3.84
N ALA A 99 2.75 -13.43 5.03
CA ALA A 99 1.71 -12.59 5.61
C ALA A 99 2.20 -11.17 5.90
N GLN A 100 1.39 -10.17 5.54
CA GLN A 100 1.75 -8.75 5.64
C GLN A 100 0.72 -7.95 6.45
N ALA A 101 -0.58 -8.27 6.32
CA ALA A 101 -1.64 -7.55 7.01
C ALA A 101 -2.88 -8.43 7.23
N ILE A 102 -3.73 -8.05 8.18
CA ILE A 102 -5.11 -8.52 8.28
C ILE A 102 -6.01 -7.33 7.97
N ILE A 103 -6.96 -7.53 7.05
CA ILE A 103 -8.00 -6.56 6.74
C ILE A 103 -9.36 -7.04 7.24
N GLU A 104 -10.25 -6.11 7.53
CA GLU A 104 -11.66 -6.37 7.87
C GLU A 104 -12.56 -5.56 6.93
N ILE A 105 -13.51 -6.23 6.30
CA ILE A 105 -14.49 -5.61 5.41
C ILE A 105 -15.46 -4.77 6.24
N ILE A 106 -15.65 -3.53 5.84
CA ILE A 106 -16.55 -2.56 6.50
C ILE A 106 -17.77 -2.20 5.64
N GLN A 107 -17.70 -2.40 4.34
CA GLN A 107 -18.81 -2.15 3.41
C GLN A 107 -18.64 -3.03 2.16
N VAL A 108 -19.77 -3.51 1.63
CA VAL A 108 -19.82 -4.28 0.39
C VAL A 108 -20.93 -3.71 -0.47
N ASP A 109 -20.60 -3.31 -1.68
CA ASP A 109 -21.53 -2.85 -2.70
C ASP A 109 -21.39 -3.68 -3.97
N THR A 110 -22.37 -3.62 -4.85
CA THR A 110 -22.27 -4.21 -6.19
C THR A 110 -22.75 -3.19 -7.21
N VAL A 111 -21.82 -2.70 -8.03
CA VAL A 111 -22.06 -1.61 -8.98
C VAL A 111 -21.58 -1.98 -10.38
N PRO A 112 -22.21 -1.48 -11.45
CA PRO A 112 -21.69 -1.64 -12.81
C PRO A 112 -20.28 -1.06 -12.97
N PHE A 113 -19.43 -1.70 -13.77
CA PHE A 113 -18.04 -1.30 -14.03
C PHE A 113 -17.93 0.18 -14.46
N ASN A 114 -18.88 0.67 -15.26
CA ASN A 114 -18.91 2.06 -15.72
C ASN A 114 -19.39 3.08 -14.68
N GLN A 115 -19.98 2.63 -13.57
CA GLN A 115 -20.52 3.46 -12.48
C GLN A 115 -19.58 3.55 -11.27
N ILE A 116 -18.39 2.96 -11.35
CA ILE A 116 -17.36 3.12 -10.33
C ILE A 116 -17.01 4.60 -10.18
N SER A 117 -17.10 5.10 -8.94
CA SER A 117 -16.81 6.50 -8.63
C SER A 117 -15.31 6.75 -8.54
N ALA A 118 -14.89 8.00 -8.79
CA ALA A 118 -13.49 8.40 -8.60
C ALA A 118 -13.02 8.23 -7.14
N ALA A 119 -13.91 8.50 -6.17
CA ALA A 119 -13.60 8.31 -4.76
C ALA A 119 -13.34 6.84 -4.41
N TYR A 120 -14.15 5.93 -4.95
CA TYR A 120 -13.92 4.50 -4.78
C TYR A 120 -12.61 4.06 -5.46
N ALA A 121 -12.40 4.51 -6.70
CA ALA A 121 -11.20 4.22 -7.45
C ALA A 121 -9.93 4.70 -6.71
N ALA A 122 -9.98 5.84 -6.02
CA ALA A 122 -8.88 6.34 -5.20
C ALA A 122 -8.58 5.44 -4.01
N MET A 123 -9.61 4.95 -3.32
CA MET A 123 -9.45 3.98 -2.23
C MET A 123 -8.91 2.63 -2.70
N ASP A 124 -9.27 2.17 -3.90
CA ASP A 124 -8.82 0.89 -4.45
C ASP A 124 -7.38 0.99 -4.99
N THR A 125 -7.06 2.04 -5.74
CA THR A 125 -5.72 2.23 -6.30
C THR A 125 -4.71 2.77 -5.29
N GLY A 126 -5.19 3.42 -4.23
CA GLY A 126 -4.39 4.08 -3.21
C GLY A 126 -3.88 5.47 -3.61
N THR A 127 -4.31 6.02 -4.76
CA THR A 127 -3.90 7.33 -5.27
C THR A 127 -5.10 8.20 -5.61
N GLU A 128 -5.01 9.51 -5.34
CA GLU A 128 -6.00 10.49 -5.76
C GLU A 128 -5.74 11.00 -7.21
N VAL A 129 -4.57 10.69 -7.77
CA VAL A 129 -4.15 11.19 -9.07
C VAL A 129 -4.69 10.31 -10.19
N ASP A 130 -5.57 10.86 -11.02
CA ASP A 130 -6.21 10.16 -12.15
C ASP A 130 -6.82 8.79 -11.76
N ALA A 131 -7.29 8.69 -10.50
CA ALA A 131 -7.62 7.44 -9.85
C ALA A 131 -8.60 6.58 -10.66
N LEU A 132 -9.64 7.21 -11.22
CA LEU A 132 -10.66 6.51 -12.01
C LEU A 132 -10.11 5.93 -13.32
N ALA A 133 -9.25 6.68 -14.04
CA ALA A 133 -8.68 6.18 -15.28
C ALA A 133 -7.65 5.08 -15.00
N GLN A 134 -6.82 5.25 -13.96
CA GLN A 134 -5.88 4.23 -13.50
C GLN A 134 -6.62 2.95 -13.09
N TRP A 135 -7.67 3.08 -12.29
CA TRP A 135 -8.52 1.97 -11.87
C TRP A 135 -9.12 1.24 -13.07
N LYS A 136 -9.74 1.98 -14.00
CA LYS A 136 -10.35 1.39 -15.21
C LYS A 136 -9.32 0.68 -16.07
N LYS A 137 -8.14 1.24 -16.24
CA LYS A 137 -7.05 0.64 -17.02
C LYS A 137 -6.59 -0.68 -16.39
N ALA A 138 -6.27 -0.67 -15.10
CA ALA A 138 -5.80 -1.85 -14.38
C ALA A 138 -6.86 -2.95 -14.34
N HIS A 139 -8.09 -2.63 -13.94
CA HIS A 139 -9.17 -3.60 -13.82
C HIS A 139 -9.65 -4.12 -15.18
N ARG A 140 -9.65 -3.30 -16.23
CA ARG A 140 -9.95 -3.79 -17.58
C ARG A 140 -8.91 -4.79 -18.05
N ALA A 141 -7.62 -4.56 -17.80
CA ALA A 141 -6.58 -5.52 -18.15
C ALA A 141 -6.72 -6.82 -17.36
N PHE A 142 -6.88 -6.73 -16.04
CA PHE A 142 -7.01 -7.88 -15.16
C PHE A 142 -8.27 -8.71 -15.45
N PHE A 143 -9.44 -8.09 -15.44
CA PHE A 143 -10.71 -8.78 -15.68
C PHE A 143 -10.82 -9.36 -17.09
N GLN A 144 -10.29 -8.66 -18.10
CA GLN A 144 -10.31 -9.18 -19.47
C GLN A 144 -9.48 -10.46 -19.60
N ASN A 145 -8.29 -10.51 -18.98
CA ASN A 145 -7.45 -11.71 -18.99
C ASN A 145 -8.17 -12.90 -18.36
N THR A 146 -8.84 -12.71 -17.21
CA THR A 146 -9.59 -13.79 -16.55
C THR A 146 -10.82 -14.22 -17.34
N LEU A 147 -11.56 -13.28 -17.93
CA LEU A 147 -12.76 -13.58 -18.71
C LEU A 147 -12.44 -14.30 -20.03
N GLU A 148 -11.29 -14.03 -20.64
CA GLU A 148 -10.85 -14.69 -21.88
C GLU A 148 -10.73 -16.20 -21.74
N GLU A 149 -10.34 -16.70 -20.56
CA GLU A 149 -10.29 -18.14 -20.27
C GLU A 149 -11.67 -18.80 -20.38
N SER A 150 -12.74 -18.05 -20.10
CA SER A 150 -14.13 -18.49 -20.23
C SER A 150 -14.78 -18.11 -21.57
N GLY A 151 -14.03 -17.46 -22.49
CA GLY A 151 -14.52 -16.96 -23.77
C GLY A 151 -15.44 -15.73 -23.66
N GLN A 152 -15.48 -15.08 -22.51
CA GLN A 152 -16.28 -13.88 -22.26
C GLN A 152 -15.47 -12.61 -22.53
N LYS A 153 -16.15 -11.46 -22.60
CA LYS A 153 -15.53 -10.13 -22.74
C LYS A 153 -16.06 -9.21 -21.67
N LEU A 154 -15.20 -8.35 -21.13
CA LEU A 154 -15.62 -7.33 -20.17
C LEU A 154 -16.55 -6.32 -20.85
N THR A 155 -17.73 -6.12 -20.30
CA THR A 155 -18.69 -5.08 -20.71
C THR A 155 -18.83 -4.00 -19.64
N GLU A 156 -19.23 -2.80 -20.06
CA GLU A 156 -19.35 -1.63 -19.17
C GLU A 156 -20.44 -1.79 -18.09
N ASP A 157 -21.42 -2.68 -18.33
CA ASP A 157 -22.53 -3.00 -17.44
C ASP A 157 -22.26 -4.22 -16.54
N MET A 158 -21.12 -4.91 -16.69
CA MET A 158 -20.75 -6.00 -15.79
C MET A 158 -20.66 -5.50 -14.35
N LEU A 159 -21.22 -6.29 -13.43
CA LEU A 159 -21.27 -5.97 -12.02
C LEU A 159 -19.93 -6.27 -11.34
N VAL A 160 -19.45 -5.29 -10.59
CA VAL A 160 -18.25 -5.34 -9.77
C VAL A 160 -18.68 -5.35 -8.31
N VAL A 161 -18.26 -6.38 -7.58
CA VAL A 161 -18.36 -6.47 -6.13
C VAL A 161 -17.26 -5.59 -5.56
N CYS A 162 -17.68 -4.55 -4.85
CA CYS A 162 -16.83 -3.51 -4.30
C CYS A 162 -16.74 -3.69 -2.80
N GLU A 163 -15.56 -4.02 -2.30
CA GLU A 163 -15.30 -4.22 -0.88
C GLU A 163 -14.50 -3.05 -0.35
N MET A 164 -15.02 -2.34 0.65
CA MET A 164 -14.23 -1.40 1.43
C MET A 164 -13.77 -2.08 2.70
N PHE A 165 -12.51 -1.89 3.07
CA PHE A 165 -11.91 -2.52 4.23
C PHE A 165 -11.05 -1.54 5.03
N LYS A 166 -10.77 -1.93 6.27
CA LYS A 166 -9.75 -1.32 7.12
C LYS A 166 -8.66 -2.36 7.42
N THR A 167 -7.42 -1.92 7.52
CA THR A 167 -6.33 -2.74 8.07
C THR A 167 -6.51 -2.83 9.58
N VAL A 168 -6.64 -4.04 10.11
CA VAL A 168 -6.80 -4.31 11.56
C VAL A 168 -5.55 -4.92 12.18
N TRP A 169 -4.62 -5.42 11.36
CA TRP A 169 -3.32 -5.91 11.82
C TRP A 169 -2.25 -5.72 10.72
N PRO A 170 -0.98 -5.44 11.05
CA PRO A 170 -0.50 -5.05 12.37
C PRO A 170 -1.25 -3.82 12.88
N GLU A 171 -1.41 -3.71 14.20
CA GLU A 171 -1.86 -2.45 14.79
C GLU A 171 -0.96 -1.32 14.31
N GLU A 172 -1.53 -0.14 14.15
CA GLU A 172 -0.76 1.02 13.77
C GLU A 172 0.17 1.43 14.93
N VAL A 173 1.37 0.87 14.93
CA VAL A 173 2.45 1.28 15.81
C VAL A 173 3.29 2.30 15.05
N LEU A 174 3.19 3.55 15.47
CA LEU A 174 4.03 4.61 14.92
C LEU A 174 5.50 4.28 15.19
N TYR A 175 6.26 4.07 14.12
CA TYR A 175 7.69 3.85 14.19
C TYR A 175 8.36 5.04 14.91
N GLU A 176 9.16 4.76 15.93
CA GLU A 176 9.85 5.80 16.69
C GLU A 176 11.29 5.98 16.20
N ILE A 177 11.61 7.18 15.73
CA ILE A 177 12.97 7.65 15.50
C ILE A 177 13.44 8.34 16.78
N LYS A 178 14.31 7.67 17.53
CA LYS A 178 14.84 8.18 18.80
C LYS A 178 16.11 8.99 18.55
N LEU A 179 16.10 10.27 18.90
CA LEU A 179 17.23 11.19 18.74
C LEU A 179 17.73 11.62 20.11
N ASN A 180 19.03 11.43 20.38
CA ASN A 180 19.67 11.82 21.65
C ASN A 180 20.74 12.90 21.47
N GLU A 181 21.02 13.27 20.24
CA GLU A 181 22.01 14.27 19.84
C GLU A 181 21.49 15.07 18.66
N ARG A 182 22.13 16.18 18.33
CA ARG A 182 21.81 16.99 17.16
C ARG A 182 21.70 16.10 15.93
N SER A 183 20.58 16.11 15.21
CA SER A 183 20.36 15.19 14.07
C SER A 183 19.34 15.76 13.09
N VAL A 184 19.41 15.35 11.84
CA VAL A 184 18.40 15.64 10.81
C VAL A 184 17.67 14.36 10.42
N VAL A 185 16.35 14.39 10.43
CA VAL A 185 15.49 13.35 9.87
C VAL A 185 14.93 13.85 8.55
N GLY A 186 15.39 13.28 7.44
CA GLY A 186 14.78 13.49 6.13
C GLY A 186 13.63 12.52 5.89
N VAL A 187 12.54 13.04 5.34
CA VAL A 187 11.39 12.26 4.91
C VAL A 187 11.27 12.39 3.40
N SER A 188 11.49 11.29 2.69
CA SER A 188 11.34 11.24 1.24
C SER A 188 9.89 10.93 0.85
N PRO A 189 9.41 11.45 -0.29
CA PRO A 189 8.12 11.05 -0.84
C PRO A 189 8.12 9.57 -1.23
N ASP A 190 6.99 8.90 -1.02
CA ASP A 190 6.82 7.52 -1.52
C ASP A 190 6.53 7.49 -3.02
N SER A 191 6.50 6.29 -3.60
CA SER A 191 6.30 6.11 -5.05
C SER A 191 5.00 6.73 -5.56
N LEU A 192 3.91 6.73 -4.78
CA LEU A 192 2.65 7.35 -5.20
C LEU A 192 2.73 8.88 -5.18
N GLN A 193 3.46 9.44 -4.21
CA GLN A 193 3.72 10.88 -4.16
C GLN A 193 4.61 11.30 -5.33
N LEU A 194 5.61 10.50 -5.69
CA LEU A 194 6.45 10.74 -6.87
C LEU A 194 5.65 10.68 -8.18
N GLU A 195 4.81 9.66 -8.35
CA GLU A 195 3.90 9.55 -9.51
C GLU A 195 2.94 10.74 -9.58
N ALA A 196 2.43 11.19 -8.43
CA ALA A 196 1.57 12.36 -8.34
C ALA A 196 2.29 13.65 -8.74
N MET A 197 3.54 13.84 -8.31
CA MET A 197 4.38 14.97 -8.72
C MET A 197 4.66 14.94 -10.21
N GLN A 198 5.08 13.79 -10.75
CA GLN A 198 5.36 13.63 -12.17
C GLN A 198 4.12 13.94 -13.02
N PHE A 199 2.95 13.46 -12.60
CA PHE A 199 1.69 13.77 -13.28
C PHE A 199 1.35 15.27 -13.24
N LYS A 200 1.55 15.93 -12.08
CA LYS A 200 1.21 17.33 -11.88
C LYS A 200 2.16 18.28 -12.60
N TRP A 201 3.45 17.99 -12.59
CA TRP A 201 4.49 18.86 -13.15
C TRP A 201 4.78 18.53 -14.63
N GLY A 202 4.45 17.33 -15.08
CA GLY A 202 4.89 16.83 -16.37
C GLY A 202 6.28 16.21 -16.29
N GLU A 203 6.59 15.34 -17.23
CA GLU A 203 7.78 14.49 -17.18
C GLU A 203 9.09 15.29 -17.20
N GLU A 204 9.21 16.27 -18.09
CA GLU A 204 10.40 17.10 -18.25
C GLU A 204 10.69 17.93 -16.98
N ASP A 205 9.71 18.73 -16.54
CA ASP A 205 9.84 19.56 -15.34
C ASP A 205 10.09 18.72 -14.08
N PHE A 206 9.47 17.54 -13.97
CA PHE A 206 9.73 16.61 -12.87
C PHE A 206 11.18 16.16 -12.85
N PHE A 207 11.73 15.69 -13.97
CA PHE A 207 13.12 15.23 -13.99
C PHE A 207 14.12 16.35 -13.79
N THR A 208 13.86 17.56 -14.29
CA THR A 208 14.67 18.75 -13.99
C THR A 208 14.67 19.06 -12.50
N ALA A 209 13.49 19.08 -11.86
CA ALA A 209 13.39 19.32 -10.42
C ALA A 209 14.08 18.23 -9.59
N MET A 210 14.03 16.97 -10.04
CA MET A 210 14.73 15.86 -9.37
C MET A 210 16.25 15.98 -9.47
N ASP A 211 16.77 16.40 -10.63
CA ASP A 211 18.22 16.61 -10.82
C ASP A 211 18.74 17.73 -9.90
N ASP A 212 18.04 18.87 -9.88
CA ASP A 212 18.36 19.97 -8.97
C ASP A 212 18.32 19.51 -7.50
N LEU A 213 17.24 18.82 -7.10
CA LEU A 213 17.09 18.31 -5.75
C LEU A 213 18.23 17.36 -5.36
N MET A 214 18.64 16.46 -6.26
CA MET A 214 19.75 15.55 -6.01
C MET A 214 21.05 16.32 -5.78
N TRP A 215 21.31 17.36 -6.58
CA TRP A 215 22.48 18.22 -6.42
C TRP A 215 22.47 18.94 -5.06
N TYR A 216 21.35 19.58 -4.71
CA TYR A 216 21.21 20.31 -3.45
C TYR A 216 21.26 19.36 -2.24
N SER A 217 20.70 18.16 -2.35
CA SER A 217 20.76 17.13 -1.31
C SER A 217 22.19 16.67 -1.06
N ALA A 218 23.00 16.51 -2.11
CA ALA A 218 24.42 16.18 -1.96
C ALA A 218 25.17 17.27 -1.19
N GLN A 219 24.92 18.55 -1.49
CA GLN A 219 25.52 19.66 -0.75
C GLN A 219 25.08 19.72 0.72
N MET A 220 23.80 19.46 0.98
CA MET A 220 23.28 19.37 2.33
C MET A 220 24.00 18.26 3.11
N MET A 221 24.19 17.09 2.50
CA MET A 221 24.92 15.99 3.14
C MET A 221 26.36 16.37 3.46
N GLU A 222 27.06 17.10 2.58
CA GLU A 222 28.41 17.62 2.88
C GLU A 222 28.41 18.61 4.06
N VAL A 223 27.39 19.46 4.17
CA VAL A 223 27.23 20.38 5.32
C VAL A 223 27.06 19.58 6.60
N LEU A 224 26.12 18.61 6.62
CA LEU A 224 25.84 17.78 7.80
C LEU A 224 27.07 16.98 8.22
N ASP A 225 27.81 16.40 7.28
CA ASP A 225 29.06 15.66 7.56
C ASP A 225 30.14 16.58 8.15
N SER A 226 30.32 17.79 7.59
CA SER A 226 31.30 18.76 8.10
C SER A 226 31.01 19.21 9.54
N LEU A 227 29.73 19.17 9.94
CA LEU A 227 29.25 19.52 11.27
C LEU A 227 29.05 18.30 12.18
N GLN A 228 29.35 17.08 11.69
CA GLN A 228 29.13 15.81 12.40
C GLN A 228 27.67 15.63 12.86
N ILE A 229 26.70 16.03 12.04
CA ILE A 229 25.27 15.88 12.31
C ILE A 229 24.78 14.59 11.64
N PRO A 230 24.32 13.59 12.39
CA PRO A 230 23.70 12.39 11.82
C PRO A 230 22.48 12.73 10.97
N TYR A 231 22.34 12.03 9.85
CA TYR A 231 21.19 12.09 8.97
C TYR A 231 20.46 10.75 8.95
N ILE A 232 19.14 10.76 9.12
CA ILE A 232 18.27 9.59 9.08
C ILE A 232 17.23 9.81 7.99
N ASN A 233 17.13 8.90 7.03
CA ASN A 233 16.10 8.96 5.98
C ASN A 233 14.94 8.01 6.29
N THR A 234 13.71 8.43 6.02
CA THR A 234 12.53 7.56 6.09
C THR A 234 11.53 7.88 4.98
N GLU A 235 10.82 6.86 4.52
CA GLU A 235 9.67 6.98 3.58
C GLU A 235 8.35 6.64 4.28
N ARG A 236 8.37 6.47 5.61
CA ARG A 236 7.18 6.10 6.36
C ARG A 236 6.17 7.24 6.33
N ARG A 237 4.93 6.90 5.98
CA ARG A 237 3.81 7.83 6.02
C ARG A 237 3.63 8.44 7.40
N ARG A 238 3.51 7.62 8.45
CA ARG A 238 3.33 8.08 9.83
C ARG A 238 4.40 7.53 10.75
N PHE A 239 4.99 8.39 11.57
CA PHE A 239 6.05 8.04 12.52
C PHE A 239 6.16 9.07 13.65
N LYS A 240 6.94 8.75 14.68
CA LYS A 240 7.26 9.64 15.80
C LYS A 240 8.75 9.98 15.81
N ILE A 241 9.08 11.24 15.99
CA ILE A 241 10.42 11.66 16.40
C ILE A 241 10.37 11.84 17.92
N VAL A 242 11.20 11.10 18.64
CA VAL A 242 11.25 11.08 20.10
C VAL A 242 12.61 11.56 20.56
N THR A 243 12.62 12.63 21.34
CA THR A 243 13.83 13.20 21.95
C THR A 243 13.71 13.16 23.48
N PRO A 244 14.76 13.51 24.24
CA PRO A 244 14.64 13.67 25.70
C PRO A 244 13.61 14.75 26.12
N THR A 245 13.36 15.74 25.27
CA THR A 245 12.59 16.94 25.59
C THR A 245 11.19 16.94 24.99
N GLU A 246 10.97 16.28 23.86
CA GLU A 246 9.69 16.31 23.16
C GLU A 246 9.40 15.02 22.35
N ARG A 247 8.16 14.94 21.87
CA ARG A 247 7.68 13.89 20.97
C ARG A 247 6.87 14.54 19.87
N LEU A 248 7.30 14.37 18.63
CA LEU A 248 6.63 14.91 17.44
C LEU A 248 6.05 13.76 16.62
N GLU A 249 4.74 13.75 16.41
CA GLU A 249 4.09 12.87 15.44
C GLU A 249 4.11 13.53 14.07
N VAL A 250 4.57 12.79 13.07
CA VAL A 250 4.66 13.25 11.68
C VAL A 250 3.75 12.39 10.82
N ASP A 251 2.87 13.04 10.05
CA ASP A 251 2.17 12.45 8.90
C ASP A 251 2.71 13.10 7.62
N ASN A 252 3.24 12.27 6.73
CA ASN A 252 3.82 12.65 5.46
C ASN A 252 2.82 12.66 4.31
N ASP A 253 1.57 12.25 4.55
CA ASP A 253 0.49 12.29 3.56
C ASP A 253 -0.08 13.72 3.43
N THR A 254 0.79 14.65 3.01
CA THR A 254 0.44 16.07 2.87
C THR A 254 -0.02 16.40 1.44
N PRO A 255 -0.91 17.40 1.24
CA PRO A 255 -1.38 17.80 -0.10
C PRO A 255 -0.28 18.34 -1.02
N GLU A 256 0.76 18.93 -0.43
CA GLU A 256 1.91 19.50 -1.14
C GLU A 256 2.89 18.39 -1.56
N GLY A 257 3.02 17.35 -0.73
CA GLY A 257 3.97 16.26 -0.92
C GLY A 257 5.43 16.74 -0.90
N GLY A 258 6.38 15.81 -0.90
CA GLY A 258 7.78 16.12 -1.14
C GLY A 258 8.71 15.78 0.00
N TRP A 259 9.95 16.24 -0.14
CA TRP A 259 11.00 16.04 0.86
C TRP A 259 10.79 16.99 2.02
N ARG A 260 10.78 16.43 3.23
CA ARG A 260 10.65 17.21 4.47
C ARG A 260 11.84 16.91 5.36
N TYR A 261 12.32 17.91 6.07
CA TYR A 261 13.46 17.74 6.96
C TYR A 261 13.12 18.21 8.37
N PHE A 262 13.34 17.35 9.35
CA PHE A 262 13.16 17.67 10.76
C PHE A 262 14.52 17.73 11.42
N TYR A 263 14.90 18.92 11.86
CA TYR A 263 16.18 19.17 12.46
C TYR A 263 16.02 19.29 13.98
N PHE A 264 16.60 18.33 14.71
CA PHE A 264 16.70 18.37 16.15
C PHE A 264 18.02 19.03 16.56
N ILE A 265 17.91 20.14 17.31
CA ILE A 265 19.09 20.93 17.72
C ILE A 265 19.73 20.46 19.03
N GLY A 266 19.15 19.46 19.70
CA GLY A 266 19.52 18.99 21.04
C GLY A 266 18.50 19.35 22.12
N GLU A 267 17.63 20.33 21.86
CA GLU A 267 16.56 20.74 22.77
C GLU A 267 15.18 20.76 22.11
N THR A 268 15.11 21.20 20.85
CA THR A 268 13.85 21.30 20.08
C THR A 268 14.00 20.74 18.68
N ILE A 269 12.90 20.25 18.10
CA ILE A 269 12.74 19.83 16.71
C ILE A 269 12.09 20.99 15.96
N ALA A 270 12.68 21.35 14.83
CA ALA A 270 12.08 22.25 13.86
C ALA A 270 12.00 21.56 12.50
N GLU A 271 10.86 21.71 11.82
CA GLU A 271 10.79 21.43 10.39
C GLU A 271 11.57 22.52 9.64
N LYS A 272 12.40 22.11 8.68
CA LYS A 272 13.30 22.93 7.89
C LYS A 272 13.15 22.59 6.42
N ASP A 273 13.31 23.61 5.58
CA ASP A 273 13.58 23.35 4.17
C ASP A 273 15.06 22.99 3.94
N LEU A 274 15.34 22.45 2.76
CA LEU A 274 16.70 22.02 2.41
C LEU A 274 17.69 23.20 2.45
N PHE A 275 17.28 24.38 1.99
CA PHE A 275 18.17 25.54 1.90
C PHE A 275 18.52 26.08 3.29
N GLU A 276 17.59 26.06 4.24
CA GLU A 276 17.89 26.36 5.65
C GLU A 276 18.95 25.40 6.24
N LEU A 277 18.99 24.14 5.79
CA LEU A 277 20.00 23.19 6.22
C LEU A 277 21.37 23.44 5.57
N LEU A 278 21.41 23.98 4.35
CA LEU A 278 22.65 24.41 3.70
C LEU A 278 23.32 25.59 4.43
N GLU A 279 22.52 26.39 5.13
CA GLU A 279 22.97 27.57 5.89
C GLU A 279 23.47 27.24 7.31
N LEU A 280 23.54 25.96 7.72
CA LEU A 280 24.02 25.57 9.06
C LEU A 280 25.53 25.78 9.29
N LYS A 281 26.29 26.17 8.27
CA LYS A 281 27.74 26.40 8.31
C LYS A 281 28.14 27.66 9.09
#